data_AF-J3A3K2-F1
#
_entry.id   AF-J3A3K2-F1
#
_cell.length_a   1.000
_cell.length_b   1.000
_cell.length_c   1.000
_cell.angle_alpha   90.00
_cell.angle_beta   90.00
_cell.angle_gamma   90.00
#
_symmetry.space_group_name_H-M   'P 1'
#
loop_
_entity.id
_entity.type
_entity.pdbx_description
1 polymer ?
#
loop_
_entity_poly.entity_id
_entity_poly.type
_entity_poly.pdbx_seq_one_letter_code
_entity_poly.pdbx_strand_id
1 'polypeptide(L)'
;MKGVNSRHRLVWAGICCYLLVTLVLVGPAHVASATQTEEQIDATSNVKFVNVYINGTTKLWPYTSREKDFSTLTLPINVVFHEDADTVRRLFVASNEDSDSQWTTKTPSNETVILNGTSTRWSESDGATRYTYVKTESGGVWKDETYQLHDGSYFGTRYHLRLYEGGTPTKRWTAVQAHHEHWDWFRLRHTVNSLAEAQRHVERDFYGTRYLGAIERQRYGNGGIMDTDGWVTVIDLVDWTVGGPQFFVLPVVGLLAAVTDRLGSVRDVLEDSELSHRLSGSHVTLFLTMASLPFTVRLVSIALEQQTPLGDSPKVIAAICFPILAFGLPILASYLGYTLRADDGFVVAAIGLGVGFLLDYSALQITTLPIAVVVHRVTLLLAIGLIAAGGVRWSDDVVTRHGYTLVGATLWVGALCWSLLGF
;
A
#
# COMPACT_ATOMS: atom_id res chain seq x y z
N MET A 1 -43.49 -21.82 29.16
CA MET A 1 -43.15 -21.58 27.73
C MET A 1 -42.02 -20.55 27.63
N LYS A 2 -40.76 -20.96 27.79
CA LYS A 2 -39.56 -20.15 27.52
C LYS A 2 -38.43 -21.13 27.20
N GLY A 3 -37.78 -21.01 26.04
CA GLY A 3 -36.66 -21.90 25.68
C GLY A 3 -36.31 -21.99 24.19
N VAL A 4 -37.15 -21.48 23.29
CA VAL A 4 -36.81 -21.35 21.86
C VAL A 4 -36.52 -19.88 21.61
N ASN A 5 -35.26 -19.47 21.33
CA ASN A 5 -34.93 -18.38 20.38
C ASN A 5 -33.52 -17.76 20.42
N SER A 6 -32.52 -18.18 21.21
CA SER A 6 -31.15 -17.63 21.04
C SER A 6 -30.33 -18.40 20.00
N ARG A 7 -30.42 -19.74 20.01
CA ARG A 7 -29.72 -20.65 19.09
C ARG A 7 -30.12 -20.43 17.62
N HIS A 8 -31.42 -20.24 17.36
CA HIS A 8 -31.90 -19.93 16.03
C HIS A 8 -31.48 -18.53 15.57
N ARG A 9 -31.40 -17.53 16.45
CA ARG A 9 -31.02 -16.17 16.05
C ARG A 9 -29.57 -16.05 15.61
N LEU A 10 -28.64 -16.75 16.26
CA LEU A 10 -27.23 -16.78 15.85
C LEU A 10 -27.00 -17.62 14.60
N VAL A 11 -27.70 -18.76 14.46
CA VAL A 11 -27.67 -19.55 13.23
C VAL A 11 -28.32 -18.80 12.07
N TRP A 12 -29.43 -18.09 12.28
CA TRP A 12 -30.05 -17.22 11.27
C TRP A 12 -29.19 -16.00 10.99
N ALA A 13 -28.50 -15.41 11.97
CA ALA A 13 -27.53 -14.34 11.71
C ALA A 13 -26.34 -14.87 10.88
N GLY A 14 -25.84 -16.06 11.20
CA GLY A 14 -24.78 -16.74 10.43
C GLY A 14 -25.23 -17.14 9.03
N ILE A 15 -26.46 -17.63 8.85
CA ILE A 15 -27.06 -17.94 7.55
C ILE A 15 -27.35 -16.65 6.79
N CYS A 16 -27.86 -15.59 7.42
CA CYS A 16 -28.06 -14.30 6.76
C CYS A 16 -26.73 -13.67 6.39
N CYS A 17 -25.67 -13.79 7.21
CA CYS A 17 -24.35 -13.28 6.89
C CYS A 17 -23.67 -14.15 5.82
N TYR A 18 -23.82 -15.48 5.88
CA TYR A 18 -23.40 -16.40 4.82
C TYR A 18 -24.14 -16.10 3.52
N LEU A 19 -25.46 -15.89 3.54
CA LEU A 19 -26.29 -15.52 2.40
C LEU A 19 -25.98 -14.12 1.90
N LEU A 20 -25.65 -13.16 2.76
CA LEU A 20 -25.20 -11.82 2.36
C LEU A 20 -23.83 -11.90 1.69
N VAL A 21 -22.91 -12.70 2.25
CA VAL A 21 -21.59 -12.99 1.67
C VAL A 21 -21.76 -13.78 0.38
N THR A 22 -22.64 -14.78 0.29
CA THR A 22 -22.92 -15.50 -0.96
C THR A 22 -23.67 -14.63 -1.96
N LEU A 23 -24.52 -13.69 -1.54
CA LEU A 23 -25.16 -12.72 -2.44
C LEU A 23 -24.14 -11.70 -2.95
N VAL A 24 -23.10 -11.38 -2.16
CA VAL A 24 -21.94 -10.58 -2.58
C VAL A 24 -20.97 -11.40 -3.47
N LEU A 25 -20.85 -12.71 -3.24
CA LEU A 25 -19.99 -13.62 -4.02
C LEU A 25 -20.65 -14.21 -5.29
N VAL A 26 -21.99 -14.29 -5.34
CA VAL A 26 -22.82 -14.92 -6.40
C VAL A 26 -23.77 -13.91 -7.06
N GLY A 27 -23.98 -12.73 -6.45
CA GLY A 27 -24.40 -11.55 -7.21
C GLY A 27 -23.45 -11.37 -8.38
N PRO A 28 -23.96 -10.95 -9.56
CA PRO A 28 -23.35 -11.21 -10.86
C PRO A 28 -21.85 -11.01 -10.77
N ALA A 29 -21.09 -12.02 -11.22
CA ALA A 29 -19.62 -12.18 -11.19
C ALA A 29 -18.85 -11.06 -11.93
N HIS A 30 -19.20 -9.82 -11.61
CA HIS A 30 -18.88 -8.54 -12.22
C HIS A 30 -18.77 -7.43 -11.16
N VAL A 31 -18.57 -7.77 -9.87
CA VAL A 31 -17.86 -6.83 -8.99
C VAL A 31 -16.37 -7.00 -9.29
N ALA A 32 -16.01 -6.60 -10.51
CA ALA A 32 -14.66 -6.27 -10.88
C ALA A 32 -14.11 -5.26 -9.86
N SER A 33 -12.80 -5.33 -9.64
CA SER A 33 -11.97 -4.34 -8.95
C SER A 33 -12.65 -2.97 -8.83
N ALA A 34 -12.88 -2.52 -7.59
CA ALA A 34 -13.18 -1.13 -7.24
C ALA A 34 -13.79 -0.30 -8.38
N THR A 35 -15.10 -0.41 -8.61
CA THR A 35 -15.91 0.56 -9.36
C THR A 35 -15.18 1.20 -10.55
N GLN A 36 -14.80 0.39 -11.54
CA GLN A 36 -14.27 0.83 -12.84
C GLN A 36 -15.26 0.54 -13.99
N THR A 37 -16.55 0.38 -13.69
CA THR A 37 -17.51 -0.22 -14.63
C THR A 37 -18.77 0.64 -14.77
N GLU A 38 -18.59 1.79 -15.41
CA GLU A 38 -19.53 2.45 -16.36
C GLU A 38 -18.95 3.83 -16.76
N GLU A 39 -18.17 4.46 -15.88
CA GLU A 39 -17.50 5.75 -16.16
C GLU A 39 -16.19 5.61 -16.96
N GLN A 40 -15.54 4.43 -16.90
CA GLN A 40 -14.28 4.17 -17.63
C GLN A 40 -14.48 3.99 -19.15
N ILE A 41 -15.67 3.58 -19.59
CA ILE A 41 -15.99 3.43 -21.02
C ILE A 41 -16.14 4.81 -21.69
N ASP A 42 -16.54 5.85 -20.95
CA ASP A 42 -16.60 7.23 -21.46
C ASP A 42 -15.31 8.05 -21.20
N ALA A 43 -14.45 7.59 -20.28
CA ALA A 43 -13.17 8.26 -20.01
C ALA A 43 -12.21 8.17 -21.20
N THR A 44 -12.08 7.00 -21.85
CA THR A 44 -11.10 6.82 -22.95
C THR A 44 -11.45 7.58 -24.23
N SER A 45 -12.73 7.85 -24.50
CA SER A 45 -13.17 8.67 -25.64
C SER A 45 -12.88 10.16 -25.49
N ASN A 46 -12.68 10.63 -24.26
CA ASN A 46 -12.47 12.05 -23.94
C ASN A 46 -11.06 12.38 -23.40
N VAL A 47 -10.17 11.40 -23.21
CA VAL A 47 -8.78 11.66 -22.80
C VAL A 47 -7.99 12.29 -23.95
N LYS A 48 -7.46 13.49 -23.70
CA LYS A 48 -6.63 14.20 -24.65
C LYS A 48 -5.16 13.91 -24.40
N PHE A 49 -4.41 13.65 -25.47
CA PHE A 49 -2.97 13.70 -25.41
C PHE A 49 -2.49 15.10 -25.01
N VAL A 50 -1.43 15.15 -24.21
CA VAL A 50 -0.86 16.38 -23.67
C VAL A 50 0.48 16.68 -24.31
N ASN A 51 0.79 17.95 -24.56
CA ASN A 51 2.12 18.33 -25.01
C ASN A 51 3.04 18.38 -23.79
N VAL A 52 4.20 17.71 -23.86
CA VAL A 52 5.17 17.71 -22.76
C VAL A 52 5.90 19.05 -22.64
N TYR A 53 6.15 19.69 -23.78
CA TYR A 53 6.57 21.08 -23.86
C TYR A 53 5.41 21.91 -24.40
N ILE A 54 5.19 23.11 -23.87
CA ILE A 54 4.08 24.01 -24.26
C ILE A 54 4.00 24.20 -25.79
N ASN A 55 5.15 24.37 -26.44
CA ASN A 55 5.28 24.52 -27.91
C ASN A 55 5.91 23.29 -28.58
N GLY A 56 5.81 22.12 -27.95
CA GLY A 56 6.35 20.86 -28.47
C GLY A 56 5.39 20.15 -29.43
N THR A 57 5.96 19.36 -30.34
CA THR A 57 5.20 18.52 -31.29
C THR A 57 4.98 17.10 -30.76
N THR A 58 5.71 16.72 -29.72
CA THR A 58 5.55 15.44 -29.00
C THR A 58 4.39 15.50 -28.02
N LYS A 59 3.52 14.50 -28.15
CA LYS A 59 2.30 14.30 -27.38
C LYS A 59 2.41 13.05 -26.52
N LEU A 60 2.05 13.16 -25.25
CA LEU A 60 2.08 12.09 -24.27
C LEU A 60 0.65 11.65 -23.92
N TRP A 61 0.44 10.36 -23.79
CA TRP A 61 -0.72 9.79 -23.10
C TRP A 61 -0.55 10.04 -21.60
N PRO A 62 -1.40 10.84 -20.94
CA PRO A 62 -1.15 11.33 -19.59
C PRO A 62 -1.41 10.27 -18.49
N TYR A 63 -1.45 8.99 -18.86
CA TYR A 63 -1.66 7.85 -18.00
C TYR A 63 -0.69 6.71 -18.34
N THR A 64 -0.68 5.71 -17.46
CA THR A 64 -0.03 4.42 -17.67
C THR A 64 -1.09 3.35 -17.94
N SER A 65 -0.74 2.27 -18.63
CA SER A 65 -1.63 1.19 -19.06
C SER A 65 -1.05 -0.17 -18.71
N ARG A 66 -1.89 -1.18 -18.42
CA ARG A 66 -1.40 -2.54 -18.10
C ARG A 66 -0.82 -3.23 -19.32
N GLU A 67 -1.41 -2.97 -20.48
CA GLU A 67 -1.02 -3.50 -21.78
C GLU A 67 -0.78 -2.36 -22.75
N LYS A 68 -0.32 -2.67 -23.97
CA LYS A 68 -0.14 -1.70 -25.06
C LYS A 68 -1.48 -1.34 -25.71
N ASP A 69 -2.45 -1.00 -24.87
CA ASP A 69 -3.83 -0.64 -25.20
C ASP A 69 -4.35 0.42 -24.23
N PHE A 70 -4.93 1.49 -24.80
CA PHE A 70 -5.55 2.59 -24.07
C PHE A 70 -6.71 2.15 -23.17
N SER A 71 -7.40 1.06 -23.51
CA SER A 71 -8.51 0.51 -22.70
C SER A 71 -8.05 0.02 -21.32
N THR A 72 -6.77 -0.32 -21.19
CA THR A 72 -6.16 -0.87 -19.96
C THR A 72 -5.52 0.21 -19.07
N LEU A 73 -6.00 1.45 -19.20
CA LEU A 73 -5.57 2.60 -18.42
C LEU A 73 -5.54 2.30 -16.91
N THR A 74 -4.55 2.87 -16.22
CA THR A 74 -4.32 2.74 -14.79
C THR A 74 -4.04 4.11 -14.15
N LEU A 75 -2.83 4.37 -13.66
CA LEU A 75 -2.52 5.58 -12.89
C LEU A 75 -2.02 6.70 -13.81
N PRO A 76 -2.36 7.97 -13.50
CA PRO A 76 -1.89 9.13 -14.23
C PRO A 76 -0.38 9.37 -14.05
N ILE A 77 0.22 10.03 -15.04
CA ILE A 77 1.52 10.70 -14.91
C ILE A 77 1.30 11.96 -14.06
N ASN A 78 2.09 12.14 -13.00
CA ASN A 78 1.94 13.26 -12.06
C ASN A 78 3.21 14.09 -11.89
N VAL A 79 4.35 13.65 -12.42
CA VAL A 79 5.58 14.45 -12.49
C VAL A 79 6.20 14.31 -13.89
N VAL A 80 6.83 15.37 -14.39
CA VAL A 80 7.61 15.37 -15.64
C VAL A 80 8.89 16.15 -15.41
N PHE A 81 10.01 15.57 -15.81
CA PHE A 81 11.31 16.26 -15.88
C PHE A 81 11.62 16.59 -17.34
N HIS A 82 12.15 17.77 -17.62
CA HIS A 82 12.66 18.13 -18.95
C HIS A 82 14.12 17.68 -19.14
N GLU A 83 14.38 16.42 -18.76
CA GLU A 83 15.68 15.75 -18.86
C GLU A 83 15.54 14.26 -19.20
N ASP A 84 16.64 13.61 -19.60
CA ASP A 84 16.65 12.16 -19.82
C ASP A 84 16.55 11.33 -18.54
N ALA A 85 16.08 10.08 -18.71
CA ALA A 85 15.74 9.23 -17.58
C ALA A 85 17.00 8.82 -16.79
N ASP A 86 18.15 8.69 -17.47
CA ASP A 86 19.44 8.43 -16.83
C ASP A 86 19.82 9.54 -15.85
N THR A 87 19.67 10.80 -16.27
CA THR A 87 19.97 11.98 -15.45
C THR A 87 19.00 12.09 -14.28
N VAL A 88 17.71 11.90 -14.53
CA VAL A 88 16.69 11.89 -13.47
C VAL A 88 16.96 10.78 -12.46
N ARG A 89 17.24 9.55 -12.91
CA ARG A 89 17.61 8.43 -12.01
C ARG A 89 18.83 8.79 -11.16
N ARG A 90 19.89 9.33 -11.78
CA ARG A 90 21.09 9.72 -11.03
C ARG A 90 20.80 10.76 -9.96
N LEU A 91 19.94 11.75 -10.22
CA LEU A 91 19.55 12.75 -9.23
C LEU A 91 18.82 12.15 -8.04
N PHE A 92 17.96 11.15 -8.28
CA PHE A 92 17.25 10.43 -7.21
C PHE A 92 18.14 9.44 -6.44
N VAL A 93 19.18 8.88 -7.06
CA VAL A 93 20.05 7.88 -6.41
C VAL A 93 21.29 8.52 -5.76
N ALA A 94 21.71 9.70 -6.22
CA ALA A 94 22.87 10.39 -5.66
C ALA A 94 22.65 10.68 -4.17
N SER A 95 23.48 10.11 -3.30
CA SER A 95 23.44 10.30 -1.85
C SER A 95 24.54 11.26 -1.39
N ASN A 96 24.40 11.83 -0.19
CA ASN A 96 25.42 12.69 0.43
C ASN A 96 26.77 11.97 0.68
N GLU A 97 26.83 10.63 0.64
CA GLU A 97 28.09 9.88 0.83
C GLU A 97 28.95 9.82 -0.43
N ASP A 98 28.38 10.13 -1.60
CA ASP A 98 29.08 10.11 -2.88
C ASP A 98 29.69 11.47 -3.26
N SER A 99 29.93 12.34 -2.27
CA SER A 99 30.45 13.71 -2.46
C SER A 99 31.84 13.80 -3.08
N ASP A 100 32.55 12.68 -3.20
CA ASP A 100 33.88 12.60 -3.81
C ASP A 100 33.83 12.16 -5.29
N SER A 101 32.64 11.82 -5.81
CA SER A 101 32.48 11.48 -7.21
C SER A 101 32.38 12.76 -8.06
N GLN A 102 33.51 13.20 -8.62
CA GLN A 102 33.53 14.23 -9.65
C GLN A 102 32.85 13.69 -10.93
N TRP A 103 31.74 14.29 -11.35
CA TRP A 103 31.03 13.88 -12.56
C TRP A 103 31.21 14.86 -13.72
N THR A 104 31.24 14.30 -14.93
CA THR A 104 31.35 15.05 -16.19
C THR A 104 30.14 14.71 -17.04
N THR A 105 29.17 15.61 -17.15
CA THR A 105 28.10 15.53 -18.15
C THR A 105 28.58 16.17 -19.46
N LYS A 106 28.30 15.53 -20.60
CA LYS A 106 28.61 16.10 -21.92
C LYS A 106 27.44 16.97 -22.40
N THR A 107 27.46 18.24 -22.03
CA THR A 107 26.77 19.30 -22.77
C THR A 107 27.61 19.74 -23.97
N PRO A 108 27.07 20.48 -24.96
CA PRO A 108 27.84 21.01 -26.11
C PRO A 108 29.02 21.89 -25.69
N SER A 109 29.03 22.36 -24.44
CA SER A 109 30.16 22.99 -23.75
C SER A 109 30.70 21.99 -22.72
N ASN A 110 31.92 21.46 -22.92
CA ASN A 110 32.60 20.50 -22.03
C ASN A 110 32.80 21.01 -20.57
N GLU A 111 31.75 21.20 -19.79
CA GLU A 111 31.83 21.64 -18.39
C GLU A 111 31.58 20.46 -17.43
N THR A 112 32.51 20.29 -16.48
CA THR A 112 32.44 19.33 -15.37
C THR A 112 31.41 19.79 -14.34
N VAL A 113 30.43 18.94 -14.02
CA VAL A 113 29.34 19.24 -13.09
C VAL A 113 29.59 18.56 -11.74
N ILE A 114 29.73 19.35 -10.69
CA ILE A 114 29.96 18.86 -9.32
C ILE A 114 28.61 18.68 -8.61
N LEU A 115 28.25 17.44 -8.28
CA LEU A 115 26.99 17.08 -7.62
C LEU A 115 27.14 17.03 -6.08
N ASN A 116 27.10 18.16 -5.38
CA ASN A 116 27.23 18.23 -3.91
C ASN A 116 25.95 17.86 -3.09
N GLY A 117 25.45 16.63 -3.16
CA GLY A 117 24.50 16.07 -2.18
C GLY A 117 23.02 16.55 -2.20
N THR A 118 22.13 15.59 -2.44
CA THR A 118 20.76 15.55 -1.93
C THR A 118 20.68 14.40 -0.93
N SER A 119 19.83 14.46 0.10
CA SER A 119 19.63 13.34 1.05
C SER A 119 18.85 12.18 0.43
N THR A 120 19.03 11.92 -0.86
CA THR A 120 18.13 11.12 -1.67
C THR A 120 18.41 9.64 -1.45
N ARG A 121 17.41 8.99 -0.84
CA ARG A 121 17.37 7.60 -0.32
C ARG A 121 16.80 6.62 -1.36
N TRP A 122 16.63 7.04 -2.61
CA TRP A 122 15.93 6.21 -3.58
C TRP A 122 16.82 5.06 -4.04
N SER A 123 16.24 3.87 -4.08
CA SER A 123 16.89 2.65 -4.53
C SER A 123 16.15 2.06 -5.72
N GLU A 124 16.85 1.27 -6.52
CA GLU A 124 16.23 0.55 -7.63
C GLU A 124 15.11 -0.36 -7.12
N SER A 125 14.06 -0.49 -7.90
CA SER A 125 12.94 -1.38 -7.60
C SER A 125 12.53 -2.13 -8.85
N ASP A 126 11.82 -3.23 -8.65
CA ASP A 126 11.12 -3.92 -9.72
C ASP A 126 9.64 -4.00 -9.38
N GLY A 127 8.81 -3.57 -10.33
CA GLY A 127 7.37 -3.61 -10.25
C GLY A 127 6.75 -4.19 -11.51
N ALA A 128 5.41 -4.30 -11.52
CA ALA A 128 4.70 -4.72 -12.71
C ALA A 128 4.93 -3.72 -13.86
N THR A 129 5.24 -4.24 -15.04
CA THR A 129 5.42 -3.43 -16.25
C THR A 129 4.17 -2.67 -16.60
N ARG A 130 4.34 -1.41 -16.97
CA ARG A 130 3.25 -0.51 -17.34
C ARG A 130 3.68 0.31 -18.54
N TYR A 131 2.75 0.53 -19.46
CA TYR A 131 3.04 1.22 -20.70
C TYR A 131 2.46 2.63 -20.73
N THR A 132 3.17 3.58 -21.31
CA THR A 132 2.61 4.86 -21.75
C THR A 132 2.74 4.98 -23.27
N TYR A 133 1.99 5.88 -23.89
CA TYR A 133 2.06 6.09 -25.33
C TYR A 133 2.59 7.48 -25.65
N VAL A 134 3.56 7.53 -26.55
CA VAL A 134 4.16 8.77 -27.03
C VAL A 134 3.86 8.91 -28.51
N LYS A 135 3.27 10.03 -28.91
CA LYS A 135 2.98 10.39 -30.29
C LYS A 135 3.88 11.53 -30.72
N THR A 136 4.64 11.32 -31.77
CA THR A 136 5.48 12.30 -32.46
C THR A 136 4.89 12.58 -33.86
N GLU A 137 5.54 13.44 -34.63
CA GLU A 137 5.20 13.65 -36.04
C GLU A 137 5.43 12.39 -36.90
N SER A 138 6.39 11.56 -36.52
CA SER A 138 6.76 10.33 -37.23
C SER A 138 5.86 9.13 -36.93
N GLY A 139 4.92 9.24 -35.98
CA GLY A 139 4.03 8.16 -35.57
C GLY A 139 3.84 8.15 -34.05
N GLY A 140 3.39 7.03 -33.50
CA GLY A 140 3.37 6.89 -32.05
C GLY A 140 3.67 5.48 -31.58
N VAL A 141 4.25 5.40 -30.39
CA VAL A 141 4.87 4.20 -29.85
C VAL A 141 4.49 4.02 -28.39
N TRP A 142 4.19 2.77 -28.03
CA TRP A 142 4.07 2.36 -26.64
C TRP A 142 5.46 2.20 -26.03
N LYS A 143 5.68 2.86 -24.90
CA LYS A 143 6.91 2.85 -24.09
C LYS A 143 6.63 2.13 -22.78
N ASP A 144 7.47 1.17 -22.44
CA ASP A 144 7.59 0.64 -21.08
C ASP A 144 8.46 1.57 -20.22
N GLU A 145 8.50 1.28 -18.92
CA GLU A 145 9.35 2.00 -17.98
C GLU A 145 10.84 1.83 -18.27
N THR A 146 11.58 2.94 -18.25
CA THR A 146 13.05 2.96 -18.38
C THR A 146 13.70 2.62 -17.03
N TYR A 147 13.16 3.14 -15.94
CA TYR A 147 13.62 2.88 -14.58
C TYR A 147 12.44 2.80 -13.60
N GLN A 148 12.62 2.04 -12.53
CA GLN A 148 11.74 2.01 -11.36
C GLN A 148 12.56 2.29 -10.10
N LEU A 149 12.08 3.22 -9.27
CA LEU A 149 12.77 3.69 -8.07
C LEU A 149 11.82 3.68 -6.89
N HIS A 150 12.31 3.38 -5.70
CA HIS A 150 11.51 3.45 -4.48
C HIS A 150 12.25 4.14 -3.32
N ASP A 151 11.50 4.76 -2.42
CA ASP A 151 11.95 5.29 -1.13
C ASP A 151 11.00 4.80 -0.03
N GLY A 152 11.54 4.02 0.91
CA GLY A 152 10.77 3.37 1.98
C GLY A 152 11.13 1.90 2.13
N SER A 153 10.17 1.08 2.55
CA SER A 153 10.35 -0.36 2.73
C SER A 153 9.28 -1.15 1.97
N TYR A 154 9.67 -2.28 1.39
CA TYR A 154 8.80 -3.20 0.68
C TYR A 154 7.67 -3.70 1.58
N PHE A 155 7.97 -4.17 2.79
CA PHE A 155 6.93 -4.67 3.72
C PHE A 155 6.29 -3.59 4.58
N GLY A 156 6.60 -2.31 4.36
CA GLY A 156 5.99 -1.17 5.04
C GLY A 156 5.22 -0.29 4.06
N THR A 157 5.53 1.01 4.10
CA THR A 157 5.15 1.97 3.08
C THR A 157 6.36 2.36 2.24
N ARG A 158 6.10 2.72 0.98
CA ARG A 158 7.11 3.28 0.09
C ARG A 158 6.49 4.21 -0.93
N TYR A 159 7.25 5.21 -1.32
CA TYR A 159 7.04 5.93 -2.56
C TYR A 159 7.67 5.14 -3.70
N HIS A 160 6.98 5.07 -4.82
CA HIS A 160 7.45 4.33 -5.99
C HIS A 160 7.27 5.18 -7.25
N LEU A 161 8.32 5.24 -8.05
CA LEU A 161 8.40 5.99 -9.29
C LEU A 161 8.58 5.02 -10.45
N ARG A 162 7.80 5.21 -11.51
CA ARG A 162 8.09 4.65 -12.83
C ARG A 162 8.46 5.77 -13.78
N LEU A 163 9.66 5.71 -14.34
CA LEU A 163 10.21 6.71 -15.24
C LEU A 163 10.03 6.25 -16.68
N TYR A 164 9.52 7.14 -17.54
CA TYR A 164 9.27 6.91 -18.95
C TYR A 164 10.03 7.94 -19.77
N GLU A 165 11.09 7.51 -20.44
CA GLU A 165 11.86 8.41 -21.31
C GLU A 165 11.13 8.71 -22.62
N GLY A 166 11.17 9.98 -23.03
CA GLY A 166 10.73 10.41 -24.34
C GLY A 166 11.43 11.67 -24.84
N GLY A 167 10.95 12.14 -25.99
CA GLY A 167 11.48 13.33 -26.64
C GLY A 167 12.44 13.03 -27.79
N THR A 168 13.18 14.06 -28.19
CA THR A 168 14.19 13.99 -29.25
C THR A 168 15.57 14.24 -28.66
N PRO A 169 16.68 13.98 -29.39
CA PRO A 169 18.03 14.23 -28.88
C PRO A 169 18.26 15.66 -28.37
N THR A 170 17.49 16.65 -28.84
CA THR A 170 17.60 18.07 -28.47
C THR A 170 16.54 18.54 -27.48
N LYS A 171 15.50 17.74 -27.22
CA LYS A 171 14.40 18.06 -26.29
C LYS A 171 13.96 16.78 -25.59
N ARG A 172 14.78 16.34 -24.63
CA ARG A 172 14.56 15.12 -23.85
C ARG A 172 13.66 15.39 -22.66
N TRP A 173 12.84 14.43 -22.30
CA TRP A 173 12.00 14.51 -21.12
C TRP A 173 11.75 13.14 -20.53
N THR A 174 11.40 13.12 -19.26
CA THR A 174 11.05 11.92 -18.51
C THR A 174 9.72 12.14 -17.81
N ALA A 175 8.70 11.38 -18.22
CA ALA A 175 7.43 11.35 -17.53
C ALA A 175 7.51 10.36 -16.37
N VAL A 176 6.94 10.72 -15.23
CA VAL A 176 7.02 9.94 -14.00
C VAL A 176 5.63 9.68 -13.45
N GLN A 177 5.37 8.39 -13.22
CA GLN A 177 4.23 7.94 -12.43
C GLN A 177 4.71 7.71 -10.98
N ALA A 178 4.47 8.69 -10.12
CA ALA A 178 4.79 8.62 -8.70
C ALA A 178 3.56 8.17 -7.89
N HIS A 179 3.72 7.18 -7.01
CA HIS A 179 2.64 6.71 -6.13
C HIS A 179 3.18 6.31 -4.76
N HIS A 180 2.40 6.61 -3.71
CA HIS A 180 2.61 6.14 -2.36
C HIS A 180 1.80 4.87 -2.20
N GLU A 181 2.47 3.81 -1.78
CA GLU A 181 1.88 2.49 -1.63
C GLU A 181 2.34 1.80 -0.35
N HIS A 182 1.58 0.80 0.07
CA HIS A 182 1.90 -0.03 1.23
C HIS A 182 1.69 -1.50 0.93
N TRP A 183 2.46 -2.36 1.59
CA TRP A 183 2.24 -3.80 1.51
C TRP A 183 1.07 -4.24 2.39
N ASP A 184 0.12 -4.94 1.78
CA ASP A 184 -1.01 -5.56 2.47
C ASP A 184 -0.78 -7.06 2.61
N TRP A 185 -0.51 -7.52 3.84
CA TRP A 185 -0.25 -8.93 4.16
C TRP A 185 -1.40 -9.89 3.84
N PHE A 186 -2.64 -9.41 3.88
CA PHE A 186 -3.80 -10.23 3.63
C PHE A 186 -4.21 -10.22 2.16
N ARG A 187 -3.68 -9.27 1.36
CA ARG A 187 -3.83 -9.23 -0.11
C ARG A 187 -2.59 -9.69 -0.87
N LEU A 188 -1.46 -9.86 -0.18
CA LEU A 188 -0.15 -10.22 -0.74
C LEU A 188 0.28 -9.35 -1.92
N ARG A 189 0.03 -8.03 -1.81
CA ARG A 189 0.37 -7.05 -2.83
C ARG A 189 0.51 -5.66 -2.25
N HIS A 190 1.15 -4.78 -3.01
CA HIS A 190 1.08 -3.36 -2.74
C HIS A 190 -0.28 -2.77 -3.10
N THR A 191 -0.79 -1.91 -2.22
CA THR A 191 -1.99 -1.12 -2.45
C THR A 191 -1.59 0.34 -2.53
N VAL A 192 -1.93 0.99 -3.64
CA VAL A 192 -1.71 2.43 -3.83
C VAL A 192 -2.72 3.19 -2.97
N ASN A 193 -2.21 4.09 -2.14
CA ASN A 193 -3.04 4.92 -1.25
C ASN A 193 -3.06 6.39 -1.66
N SER A 194 -1.99 6.94 -2.24
CA SER A 194 -1.99 8.36 -2.66
C SER A 194 -1.04 8.63 -3.83
N LEU A 195 -1.52 9.36 -4.81
CA LEU A 195 -0.72 9.91 -5.91
C LEU A 195 -0.27 11.34 -5.59
N ALA A 196 -1.12 12.13 -4.92
CA ALA A 196 -0.82 13.50 -4.55
C ALA A 196 0.26 13.61 -3.47
N GLU A 197 0.33 12.65 -2.54
CA GLU A 197 1.40 12.58 -1.54
C GLU A 197 2.75 12.24 -2.19
N ALA A 198 2.77 11.29 -3.13
CA ALA A 198 4.00 10.94 -3.85
C ALA A 198 4.50 12.08 -4.74
N GLN A 199 3.60 12.80 -5.41
CA GLN A 199 3.96 14.00 -6.16
C GLN A 199 4.58 15.06 -5.26
N ARG A 200 3.98 15.33 -4.09
CA ARG A 200 4.53 16.27 -3.09
C ARG A 200 5.84 15.80 -2.47
N HIS A 201 6.04 14.49 -2.34
CA HIS A 201 7.30 13.90 -1.87
C HIS A 201 8.42 14.19 -2.87
N VAL A 202 8.18 13.91 -4.16
CA VAL A 202 9.10 14.29 -5.23
C VAL A 202 9.35 15.80 -5.25
N GLU A 203 8.30 16.63 -5.19
CA GLU A 203 8.48 18.09 -5.14
C GLU A 203 9.38 18.52 -3.99
N ARG A 204 9.22 17.93 -2.81
CA ARG A 204 10.00 18.27 -1.61
C ARG A 204 11.47 17.86 -1.74
N ASP A 205 11.74 16.71 -2.36
CA ASP A 205 13.12 16.24 -2.60
C ASP A 205 13.90 17.22 -3.48
N PHE A 206 13.22 17.90 -4.41
CA PHE A 206 13.85 18.89 -5.27
C PHE A 206 13.72 20.32 -4.74
N TYR A 207 12.69 20.65 -3.95
CA TYR A 207 12.45 22.01 -3.45
C TYR A 207 13.64 22.57 -2.67
N GLY A 208 14.17 23.71 -3.12
CA GLY A 208 15.33 24.34 -2.49
C GLY A 208 16.68 23.66 -2.77
N THR A 209 16.71 22.63 -3.64
CA THR A 209 17.97 22.06 -4.14
C THR A 209 18.59 22.95 -5.20
N ARG A 210 19.92 22.91 -5.32
CA ARG A 210 20.68 23.70 -6.30
C ARG A 210 20.48 23.28 -7.77
N TYR A 211 19.75 22.19 -8.01
CA TYR A 211 19.51 21.63 -9.34
C TYR A 211 18.24 22.19 -9.99
N LEU A 212 17.49 23.02 -9.26
CA LEU A 212 16.21 23.55 -9.72
C LEU A 212 16.37 24.78 -10.60
N GLY A 213 15.69 24.73 -11.74
CA GLY A 213 15.28 25.91 -12.49
C GLY A 213 13.92 26.42 -12.12
N ALA A 214 12.91 25.68 -12.54
CA ALA A 214 11.52 25.99 -12.27
C ALA A 214 10.78 24.71 -11.90
N ILE A 215 10.03 24.77 -10.79
CA ILE A 215 8.96 23.81 -10.52
C ILE A 215 7.67 24.50 -10.93
N GLU A 216 7.07 24.04 -12.02
CA GLU A 216 5.80 24.54 -12.51
C GLU A 216 4.70 23.50 -12.31
N ARG A 217 3.46 23.97 -12.10
CA ARG A 217 2.28 23.12 -12.15
C ARG A 217 1.59 23.33 -13.50
N GLN A 218 1.51 22.28 -14.29
CA GLN A 218 0.82 22.30 -15.59
C GLN A 218 -0.40 21.39 -15.56
N ARG A 219 -1.52 21.86 -16.10
CA ARG A 219 -2.76 21.10 -16.09
C ARG A 219 -2.80 20.13 -17.28
N TYR A 220 -2.65 18.84 -17.00
CA TYR A 220 -2.80 17.78 -18.00
C TYR A 220 -4.23 17.26 -18.10
N GLY A 221 -5.09 17.62 -17.12
CA GLY A 221 -6.49 17.22 -17.12
C GLY A 221 -6.69 15.72 -16.88
N ASN A 222 -5.70 15.07 -16.28
CA ASN A 222 -5.67 13.64 -15.97
C ASN A 222 -6.09 13.32 -14.52
N GLY A 223 -6.96 14.17 -13.96
CA GLY A 223 -7.51 14.01 -12.62
C GLY A 223 -8.64 12.97 -12.56
N GLY A 224 -9.20 12.78 -11.36
CA GLY A 224 -10.35 11.89 -11.14
C GLY A 224 -10.01 10.43 -10.91
N ILE A 225 -8.72 10.07 -10.92
CA ILE A 225 -8.24 8.75 -10.50
C ILE A 225 -7.56 8.90 -9.15
N MET A 226 -8.10 8.22 -8.12
CA MET A 226 -7.64 8.36 -6.74
C MET A 226 -7.75 9.83 -6.28
N ASP A 227 -6.69 10.38 -5.71
CA ASP A 227 -6.62 11.72 -5.14
C ASP A 227 -5.96 12.75 -6.06
N THR A 228 -5.92 12.50 -7.38
CA THR A 228 -5.32 13.45 -8.34
C THR A 228 -6.30 14.53 -8.80
N ASP A 229 -5.78 15.75 -8.89
CA ASP A 229 -6.50 16.96 -9.31
C ASP A 229 -6.31 17.29 -10.80
N GLY A 230 -5.48 16.50 -11.51
CA GLY A 230 -5.16 16.68 -12.93
C GLY A 230 -4.06 17.70 -13.20
N TRP A 231 -3.34 18.15 -12.17
CA TRP A 231 -2.15 18.98 -12.28
C TRP A 231 -0.88 18.15 -12.12
N VAL A 232 0.04 18.33 -13.06
CA VAL A 232 1.34 17.66 -13.12
C VAL A 232 2.43 18.64 -12.72
N THR A 233 3.38 18.16 -11.93
CA THR A 233 4.58 18.92 -11.58
C THR A 233 5.57 18.79 -12.73
N VAL A 234 5.95 19.89 -13.34
CA VAL A 234 6.99 19.96 -14.37
C VAL A 234 8.24 20.56 -13.74
N ILE A 235 9.35 19.85 -13.84
CA ILE A 235 10.63 20.21 -13.25
C ILE A 235 11.62 20.48 -14.39
N ASP A 236 12.00 21.74 -14.51
CA ASP A 236 13.12 22.18 -15.33
C ASP A 236 14.39 22.20 -14.48
N LEU A 237 15.45 21.56 -14.96
CA LEU A 237 16.77 21.66 -14.36
C LEU A 237 17.54 22.82 -15.02
N VAL A 238 18.20 23.68 -14.24
CA VAL A 238 19.25 24.58 -14.77
C VAL A 238 20.60 24.21 -14.20
N ASP A 239 21.60 24.45 -15.03
CA ASP A 239 23.00 24.48 -14.64
C ASP A 239 23.30 25.82 -13.95
N TRP A 240 23.33 25.84 -12.61
CA TRP A 240 23.86 27.00 -11.87
C TRP A 240 24.71 26.55 -10.68
N THR A 241 25.92 27.12 -10.63
CA THR A 241 26.88 27.01 -9.54
C THR A 241 26.68 28.18 -8.58
N VAL A 242 26.27 27.93 -7.33
CA VAL A 242 26.70 28.58 -6.05
C VAL A 242 25.78 28.06 -4.92
N GLY A 243 26.39 27.75 -3.77
CA GLY A 243 25.80 27.07 -2.62
C GLY A 243 24.58 27.74 -1.97
N GLY A 244 23.57 26.91 -1.69
CA GLY A 244 22.44 27.19 -0.80
C GLY A 244 22.53 26.34 0.50
N PRO A 245 21.79 26.73 1.55
CA PRO A 245 22.03 26.28 2.91
C PRO A 245 21.60 24.82 3.13
N GLN A 246 22.42 24.09 3.90
CA GLN A 246 22.19 22.70 4.29
C GLN A 246 21.17 22.64 5.43
N PHE A 247 20.01 22.03 5.19
CA PHE A 247 19.06 21.72 6.25
C PHE A 247 19.33 20.31 6.82
N PHE A 248 19.60 20.26 8.12
CA PHE A 248 19.71 19.03 8.89
C PHE A 248 18.34 18.37 9.04
N VAL A 249 18.21 17.12 8.61
CA VAL A 249 17.07 16.26 8.97
C VAL A 249 17.39 15.61 10.31
N LEU A 250 16.62 15.95 11.34
CA LEU A 250 16.68 15.29 12.64
C LEU A 250 16.32 13.81 12.50
N PRO A 251 17.04 12.89 13.14
CA PRO A 251 16.65 11.48 13.18
C PRO A 251 15.35 11.35 13.98
N VAL A 252 14.31 10.82 13.34
CA VAL A 252 13.06 10.41 14.00
C VAL A 252 13.35 9.12 14.78
N VAL A 253 13.98 9.26 15.94
CA VAL A 253 13.94 8.24 17.00
C VAL A 253 12.72 8.55 17.84
N GLY A 254 11.58 7.91 17.54
CA GLY A 254 10.35 8.24 18.26
C GLY A 254 9.17 7.30 18.09
N LEU A 255 9.31 6.14 17.45
CA LEU A 255 8.17 5.23 17.30
C LEU A 255 8.05 4.20 18.43
N LEU A 256 9.15 3.88 19.12
CA LEU A 256 9.13 2.92 20.24
C LEU A 256 8.68 3.54 21.58
N ALA A 257 8.92 4.84 21.81
CA ALA A 257 8.55 5.52 23.05
C ALA A 257 7.04 5.87 23.15
N ALA A 258 6.41 6.20 22.02
CA ALA A 258 4.98 6.53 22.00
C ALA A 258 4.06 5.33 22.25
N VAL A 259 4.55 4.12 21.97
CA VAL A 259 3.82 2.86 22.22
C VAL A 259 3.98 2.43 23.69
N THR A 260 5.13 2.66 24.31
CA THR A 260 5.36 2.34 25.73
C THR A 260 4.60 3.26 26.69
N ASP A 261 4.52 4.56 26.41
CA ASP A 261 3.80 5.51 27.26
C ASP A 261 2.27 5.31 27.21
N ARG A 262 1.74 4.86 26.05
CA ARG A 262 0.31 4.53 25.92
C ARG A 262 -0.05 3.14 26.46
N LEU A 263 0.88 2.18 26.47
CA LEU A 263 0.68 0.88 27.13
C LEU A 263 0.67 1.00 28.66
N GLY A 264 1.46 1.91 29.24
CA GLY A 264 1.41 2.23 30.67
C GLY A 264 0.07 2.82 31.10
N SER A 265 -0.44 3.80 30.33
CA SER A 265 -1.74 4.43 30.63
C SER A 265 -2.95 3.49 30.46
N VAL A 266 -2.89 2.52 29.54
CA VAL A 266 -3.94 1.48 29.40
C VAL A 266 -3.88 0.47 30.54
N ARG A 267 -2.68 0.14 31.03
CA ARG A 267 -2.51 -0.75 32.19
C ARG A 267 -3.08 -0.14 33.47
N ASP A 268 -2.82 1.14 33.73
CA ASP A 268 -3.34 1.84 34.91
C ASP A 268 -4.88 2.01 34.85
N VAL A 269 -5.45 2.21 33.66
CA VAL A 269 -6.92 2.28 33.45
C VAL A 269 -7.58 0.89 33.55
N LEU A 270 -6.87 -0.18 33.18
CA LEU A 270 -7.37 -1.56 33.31
C LEU A 270 -7.28 -2.07 34.75
N GLU A 271 -6.25 -1.70 35.51
CA GLU A 271 -6.09 -2.07 36.93
C GLU A 271 -7.17 -1.42 37.83
N ASP A 272 -7.70 -0.25 37.45
CA ASP A 272 -8.67 0.51 38.27
C ASP A 272 -10.15 0.40 37.81
N SER A 273 -10.42 -0.41 36.77
CA SER A 273 -11.78 -0.60 36.24
C SER A 273 -12.42 -1.92 36.75
N GLU A 274 -13.71 -1.91 37.09
CA GLU A 274 -14.50 -3.12 37.43
C GLU A 274 -14.47 -4.23 36.35
N LEU A 275 -13.91 -3.94 35.17
CA LEU A 275 -13.68 -4.87 34.06
C LEU A 275 -12.60 -5.92 34.36
N SER A 276 -11.61 -5.60 35.20
CA SER A 276 -10.51 -6.52 35.57
C SER A 276 -11.00 -7.76 36.33
N HIS A 277 -12.08 -7.63 37.10
CA HIS A 277 -12.72 -8.75 37.80
C HIS A 277 -13.58 -9.64 36.88
N ARG A 278 -13.91 -9.19 35.65
CA ARG A 278 -14.78 -9.92 34.70
C ARG A 278 -14.02 -10.58 33.55
N LEU A 279 -12.81 -10.09 33.22
CA LEU A 279 -11.97 -10.64 32.16
C LEU A 279 -10.98 -11.66 32.74
N SER A 280 -11.09 -12.90 32.30
CA SER A 280 -10.08 -13.93 32.63
C SER A 280 -8.78 -13.63 31.89
N GLY A 281 -7.65 -14.13 32.41
CA GLY A 281 -6.36 -14.09 31.70
C GLY A 281 -6.46 -14.64 30.28
N SER A 282 -7.34 -15.61 30.03
CA SER A 282 -7.61 -16.13 28.69
C SER A 282 -8.22 -15.09 27.71
N HIS A 283 -9.11 -14.20 28.17
CA HIS A 283 -9.64 -13.13 27.33
C HIS A 283 -8.51 -12.19 26.89
N VAL A 284 -7.65 -11.81 27.84
CA VAL A 284 -6.50 -10.93 27.58
C VAL A 284 -5.50 -11.59 26.64
N THR A 285 -5.15 -12.87 26.85
CA THR A 285 -4.22 -13.59 25.98
C THR A 285 -4.75 -13.72 24.56
N LEU A 286 -6.02 -14.09 24.37
CA LEU A 286 -6.62 -14.18 23.03
C LEU A 286 -6.63 -12.82 22.33
N PHE A 287 -7.07 -11.77 23.04
CA PHE A 287 -7.09 -10.41 22.52
C PHE A 287 -5.70 -9.96 22.04
N LEU A 288 -4.72 -10.02 22.94
CA LEU A 288 -3.35 -9.55 22.66
C LEU A 288 -2.72 -10.35 21.52
N THR A 289 -2.92 -11.68 21.49
CA THR A 289 -2.39 -12.54 20.43
C THR A 289 -2.96 -12.17 19.05
N MET A 290 -4.27 -11.95 18.97
CA MET A 290 -4.92 -11.57 17.71
C MET A 290 -4.54 -10.15 17.27
N ALA A 291 -4.36 -9.23 18.22
CA ALA A 291 -3.96 -7.86 17.94
C ALA A 291 -2.48 -7.75 17.51
N SER A 292 -1.59 -8.47 18.17
CA SER A 292 -0.14 -8.30 17.96
C SER A 292 0.38 -9.06 16.74
N LEU A 293 -0.17 -10.23 16.42
CA LEU A 293 0.43 -11.12 15.42
C LEU A 293 0.59 -10.48 14.02
N PRO A 294 -0.41 -9.81 13.43
CA PRO A 294 -0.24 -9.11 12.14
C PRO A 294 0.87 -8.07 12.19
N PHE A 295 0.87 -7.26 13.24
CA PHE A 295 1.84 -6.18 13.44
C PHE A 295 3.26 -6.73 13.65
N THR A 296 3.43 -7.78 14.45
CA THR A 296 4.72 -8.44 14.65
C THR A 296 5.27 -9.02 13.35
N VAL A 297 4.43 -9.68 12.56
CA VAL A 297 4.86 -10.23 11.25
C VAL A 297 5.36 -9.10 10.35
N ARG A 298 4.70 -7.94 10.34
CA ARG A 298 5.18 -6.77 9.59
C ARG A 298 6.54 -6.29 10.09
N LEU A 299 6.68 -6.04 11.39
CA LEU A 299 7.93 -5.54 11.96
C LEU A 299 9.10 -6.49 11.68
N VAL A 300 8.89 -7.80 11.84
CA VAL A 300 9.89 -8.83 11.53
C VAL A 300 10.24 -8.81 10.05
N SER A 301 9.26 -8.67 9.15
CA SER A 301 9.52 -8.66 7.71
C SER A 301 10.30 -7.43 7.26
N ILE A 302 10.00 -6.26 7.81
CA ILE A 302 10.78 -5.02 7.57
C ILE A 302 12.21 -5.18 8.12
N ALA A 303 12.37 -5.77 9.31
CA ALA A 303 13.68 -6.03 9.87
C ALA A 303 14.49 -7.01 9.01
N LEU A 304 13.87 -8.08 8.51
CA LEU A 304 14.50 -9.03 7.60
C LEU A 304 14.89 -8.37 6.28
N GLU A 305 14.03 -7.51 5.73
CA GLU A 305 14.30 -6.74 4.52
C GLU A 305 15.54 -5.84 4.69
N GLN A 306 15.65 -5.14 5.81
CA GLN A 306 16.68 -4.13 6.02
C GLN A 306 18.01 -4.69 6.54
N GLN A 307 17.99 -5.81 7.26
CA GLN A 307 19.14 -6.31 8.02
C GLN A 307 19.72 -7.60 7.44
N THR A 308 19.12 -8.17 6.40
CA THR A 308 19.55 -9.44 5.83
C THR A 308 19.60 -9.40 4.30
N PRO A 309 20.39 -10.30 3.67
CA PRO A 309 20.39 -10.43 2.20
C PRO A 309 19.04 -10.88 1.62
N LEU A 310 18.06 -11.25 2.45
CA LEU A 310 16.72 -11.58 1.97
C LEU A 310 15.97 -10.35 1.43
N GLY A 311 16.43 -9.12 1.75
CA GLY A 311 15.89 -7.88 1.19
C GLY A 311 15.88 -7.85 -0.34
N ASP A 312 16.87 -8.48 -0.98
CA ASP A 312 16.95 -8.58 -2.45
C ASP A 312 15.83 -9.45 -3.06
N SER A 313 15.16 -10.26 -2.22
CA SER A 313 14.06 -11.13 -2.66
C SER A 313 12.88 -11.07 -1.70
N PRO A 314 12.03 -10.02 -1.80
CA PRO A 314 10.85 -9.87 -0.95
C PRO A 314 9.92 -11.08 -1.02
N LYS A 315 9.85 -11.78 -2.16
CA LYS A 315 9.04 -13.00 -2.30
C LYS A 315 9.43 -14.10 -1.30
N VAL A 316 10.71 -14.21 -0.93
CA VAL A 316 11.20 -15.18 0.07
C VAL A 316 10.72 -14.81 1.46
N ILE A 317 10.85 -13.54 1.85
CA ILE A 317 10.34 -13.05 3.14
C ILE A 317 8.83 -13.27 3.23
N ALA A 318 8.08 -12.93 2.18
CA ALA A 318 6.64 -13.17 2.12
C ALA A 318 6.30 -14.67 2.24
N ALA A 319 7.05 -15.56 1.59
CA ALA A 319 6.84 -17.01 1.66
C ALA A 319 7.08 -17.59 3.07
N ILE A 320 7.97 -16.98 3.87
CA ILE A 320 8.24 -17.38 5.25
C ILE A 320 7.19 -16.81 6.20
N CYS A 321 6.88 -15.52 6.06
CA CYS A 321 6.08 -14.77 7.01
C CYS A 321 4.57 -14.93 6.81
N PHE A 322 4.09 -15.07 5.56
CA PHE A 322 2.66 -15.20 5.29
C PHE A 322 2.03 -16.47 5.90
N PRO A 323 2.65 -17.67 5.88
CA PRO A 323 2.12 -18.84 6.56
C PRO A 323 1.83 -18.63 8.05
N ILE A 324 2.62 -17.78 8.73
CA ILE A 324 2.41 -17.43 10.14
C ILE A 324 1.05 -16.73 10.32
N LEU A 325 0.67 -15.85 9.39
CA LEU A 325 -0.65 -15.20 9.42
C LEU A 325 -1.75 -16.16 8.96
N ALA A 326 -1.54 -16.82 7.82
CA ALA A 326 -2.53 -17.67 7.18
C ALA A 326 -2.97 -18.85 8.07
N PHE A 327 -2.04 -19.44 8.83
CA PHE A 327 -2.30 -20.58 9.71
C PHE A 327 -2.26 -20.22 11.19
N GLY A 328 -1.34 -19.35 11.61
CA GLY A 328 -1.16 -19.01 13.03
C GLY A 328 -2.37 -18.30 13.61
N LEU A 329 -3.01 -17.37 12.88
CA LEU A 329 -4.23 -16.69 13.37
C LEU A 329 -5.36 -17.69 13.65
N PRO A 330 -5.81 -18.54 12.69
CA PRO A 330 -6.81 -19.58 12.96
C PRO A 330 -6.43 -20.54 14.09
N ILE A 331 -5.20 -21.04 14.10
CA ILE A 331 -4.74 -22.04 15.07
C ILE A 331 -4.78 -21.44 16.49
N LEU A 332 -4.21 -20.24 16.66
CA LEU A 332 -4.17 -19.58 17.96
C LEU A 332 -5.56 -19.11 18.40
N ALA A 333 -6.41 -18.64 17.48
CA ALA A 333 -7.80 -18.29 17.80
C ALA A 333 -8.57 -19.51 18.32
N SER A 334 -8.46 -20.66 17.65
CA SER A 334 -9.12 -21.90 18.10
C SER A 334 -8.54 -22.43 19.42
N TYR A 335 -7.21 -22.37 19.59
CA TYR A 335 -6.53 -22.89 20.77
C TYR A 335 -6.82 -22.04 22.01
N LEU A 336 -6.69 -20.72 21.89
CA LEU A 336 -6.91 -19.78 23.01
C LEU A 336 -8.40 -19.57 23.30
N GLY A 337 -9.27 -19.67 22.28
CA GLY A 337 -10.72 -19.63 22.46
C GLY A 337 -11.29 -20.84 23.22
N TYR A 338 -10.52 -21.93 23.35
CA TYR A 338 -10.96 -23.17 23.99
C TYR A 338 -11.42 -23.00 25.45
N THR A 339 -10.81 -22.06 26.17
CA THR A 339 -11.10 -21.80 27.59
C THR A 339 -12.24 -20.80 27.81
N LEU A 340 -12.76 -20.19 26.74
CA LEU A 340 -13.78 -19.15 26.78
C LEU A 340 -15.16 -19.72 26.45
N ARG A 341 -16.19 -18.91 26.68
CA ARG A 341 -17.52 -19.16 26.10
C ARG A 341 -17.51 -18.78 24.62
N ALA A 342 -18.44 -19.31 23.82
CA ALA A 342 -18.44 -19.10 22.37
C ALA A 342 -18.71 -17.64 21.96
N ASP A 343 -19.59 -16.97 22.69
CA ASP A 343 -19.84 -15.53 22.59
C ASP A 343 -18.58 -14.71 22.89
N ASP A 344 -17.91 -15.01 24.00
CA ASP A 344 -16.69 -14.32 24.39
C ASP A 344 -15.53 -14.56 23.41
N GLY A 345 -15.29 -15.81 23.03
CA GLY A 345 -14.23 -16.17 22.08
C GLY A 345 -14.42 -15.49 20.73
N PHE A 346 -15.66 -15.44 20.22
CA PHE A 346 -16.00 -14.72 19.01
C PHE A 346 -15.65 -13.23 19.11
N VAL A 347 -16.19 -12.56 20.13
CA VAL A 347 -16.07 -11.10 20.28
C VAL A 347 -14.63 -10.70 20.53
N VAL A 348 -13.93 -11.39 21.44
CA VAL A 348 -12.56 -11.07 21.80
C VAL A 348 -11.61 -11.28 20.62
N ALA A 349 -11.75 -12.37 19.86
CA ALA A 349 -10.89 -12.62 18.72
C ALA A 349 -11.14 -11.62 17.58
N ALA A 350 -12.41 -11.31 17.28
CA ALA A 350 -12.78 -10.35 16.25
C ALA A 350 -12.33 -8.92 16.61
N ILE A 351 -12.52 -8.47 17.85
CA ILE A 351 -12.05 -7.15 18.29
C ILE A 351 -10.52 -7.11 18.32
N GLY A 352 -9.87 -8.15 18.85
CA GLY A 352 -8.41 -8.24 18.91
C GLY A 352 -7.78 -8.11 17.52
N LEU A 353 -8.24 -8.90 16.56
CA LEU A 353 -7.75 -8.82 15.18
C LEU A 353 -8.09 -7.47 14.53
N GLY A 354 -9.26 -6.90 14.81
CA GLY A 354 -9.66 -5.57 14.35
C GLY A 354 -8.72 -4.47 14.86
N VAL A 355 -8.36 -4.51 16.14
CA VAL A 355 -7.35 -3.61 16.73
C VAL A 355 -5.99 -3.85 16.07
N GLY A 356 -5.62 -5.10 15.80
CA GLY A 356 -4.40 -5.43 15.06
C GLY A 356 -4.33 -4.74 13.69
N PHE A 357 -5.44 -4.76 12.92
CA PHE A 357 -5.51 -4.02 11.65
C PHE A 357 -5.39 -2.51 11.83
N LEU A 358 -6.02 -1.94 12.85
CA LEU A 358 -5.93 -0.50 13.12
C LEU A 358 -4.51 -0.07 13.52
N LEU A 359 -3.83 -0.87 14.35
CA LEU A 359 -2.44 -0.64 14.70
C LEU A 359 -1.54 -0.70 13.47
N ASP A 360 -1.76 -1.69 12.62
CA ASP A 360 -1.04 -1.87 11.37
C ASP A 360 -1.21 -0.68 10.43
N TYR A 361 -2.46 -0.27 10.17
CA TYR A 361 -2.75 0.88 9.32
C TYR A 361 -2.25 2.20 9.92
N SER A 362 -2.33 2.37 11.24
CA SER A 362 -1.80 3.54 11.92
C SER A 362 -0.28 3.63 11.81
N ALA A 363 0.44 2.50 11.94
CA ALA A 363 1.89 2.46 11.80
C ALA A 363 2.33 2.83 10.37
N LEU A 364 1.51 2.46 9.38
CA LEU A 364 1.69 2.81 7.96
C LEU A 364 1.14 4.20 7.60
N GLN A 365 0.53 4.92 8.55
CA GLN A 365 -0.11 6.23 8.32
C GLN A 365 -1.19 6.20 7.23
N ILE A 366 -1.89 5.07 7.08
CA ILE A 366 -2.96 4.91 6.09
C ILE A 366 -4.22 5.58 6.61
N THR A 367 -4.70 6.59 5.88
CA THR A 367 -5.88 7.39 6.24
C THR A 367 -7.13 6.98 5.48
N THR A 368 -6.99 6.28 4.36
CA THR A 368 -8.10 5.87 3.49
C THR A 368 -7.94 4.43 3.04
N LEU A 369 -9.06 3.71 2.95
CA LEU A 369 -9.11 2.32 2.50
C LEU A 369 -10.23 2.15 1.46
N PRO A 370 -9.99 1.41 0.37
CA PRO A 370 -11.06 1.03 -0.55
C PRO A 370 -12.13 0.20 0.17
N ILE A 371 -13.41 0.39 -0.19
CA ILE A 371 -14.54 -0.33 0.41
C ILE A 371 -14.34 -1.85 0.32
N ALA A 372 -13.81 -2.34 -0.80
CA ALA A 372 -13.50 -3.76 -0.98
C ALA A 372 -12.51 -4.29 0.09
N VAL A 373 -11.52 -3.48 0.48
CA VAL A 373 -10.58 -3.84 1.55
C VAL A 373 -11.29 -3.90 2.90
N VAL A 374 -12.19 -2.95 3.18
CA VAL A 374 -12.99 -2.95 4.41
C VAL A 374 -13.87 -4.21 4.50
N VAL A 375 -14.57 -4.56 3.41
CA VAL A 375 -15.40 -5.78 3.33
C VAL A 375 -14.55 -7.03 3.53
N HIS A 376 -13.36 -7.08 2.91
CA HIS A 376 -12.41 -8.16 3.11
C HIS A 376 -11.99 -8.29 4.58
N ARG A 377 -11.66 -7.18 5.24
CA ARG A 377 -11.31 -7.19 6.68
C ARG A 377 -12.46 -7.65 7.55
N VAL A 378 -13.67 -7.15 7.35
CA VAL A 378 -14.85 -7.61 8.10
C VAL A 378 -15.04 -9.11 7.93
N THR A 379 -14.82 -9.66 6.73
CA THR A 379 -14.89 -11.10 6.47
C THR A 379 -13.85 -11.88 7.28
N LEU A 380 -12.60 -11.39 7.35
CA LEU A 380 -11.55 -12.00 8.18
C LEU A 380 -11.88 -11.94 9.68
N LEU A 381 -12.42 -10.82 10.17
CA LEU A 381 -12.84 -10.68 11.57
C LEU A 381 -13.93 -11.68 11.94
N LEU A 382 -14.94 -11.82 11.07
CA LEU A 382 -16.02 -12.80 11.25
C LEU A 382 -15.49 -14.24 11.23
N ALA A 383 -14.59 -14.55 10.28
CA ALA A 383 -13.99 -15.86 10.15
C ALA A 383 -13.22 -16.26 11.42
N ILE A 384 -12.36 -15.38 11.92
CA ILE A 384 -11.55 -15.61 13.13
C ILE A 384 -12.41 -15.67 14.39
N GLY A 385 -13.44 -14.82 14.50
CA GLY A 385 -14.42 -14.91 15.57
C GLY A 385 -15.12 -16.27 15.60
N LEU A 386 -15.57 -16.77 14.45
CA LEU A 386 -16.23 -18.08 14.35
C LEU A 386 -15.29 -19.25 14.67
N ILE A 387 -14.02 -19.16 14.25
CA ILE A 387 -13.00 -20.16 14.59
C ILE A 387 -12.75 -20.19 16.10
N ALA A 388 -12.63 -19.03 16.75
CA ALA A 388 -12.49 -18.94 18.20
C ALA A 388 -13.73 -19.49 18.93
N ALA A 389 -14.94 -19.18 18.46
CA ALA A 389 -16.20 -19.69 19.02
C ALA A 389 -16.33 -21.22 18.91
N GLY A 390 -15.83 -21.81 17.82
CA GLY A 390 -15.76 -23.26 17.63
C GLY A 390 -14.64 -23.93 18.46
N GLY A 391 -13.70 -23.15 19.01
CA GLY A 391 -12.66 -23.66 19.89
C GLY A 391 -13.18 -24.19 21.23
N VAL A 392 -14.36 -23.78 21.69
CA VAL A 392 -14.84 -23.87 23.08
C VAL A 392 -15.07 -25.29 23.62
N ARG A 393 -14.58 -25.57 24.84
CA ARG A 393 -14.78 -26.84 25.57
C ARG A 393 -16.19 -27.01 26.20
N TRP A 394 -16.84 -25.92 26.58
CA TRP A 394 -18.03 -25.90 27.45
C TRP A 394 -19.38 -25.85 26.72
N SER A 395 -19.39 -26.16 25.41
CA SER A 395 -20.65 -26.36 24.69
C SER A 395 -21.08 -27.82 24.85
N ASP A 396 -22.23 -28.05 25.48
CA ASP A 396 -22.83 -29.39 25.59
C ASP A 396 -23.25 -29.99 24.23
N ASP A 397 -23.14 -29.23 23.14
CA ASP A 397 -23.58 -29.61 21.79
C ASP A 397 -22.42 -29.59 20.80
N VAL A 398 -21.81 -30.77 20.58
CA VAL A 398 -20.67 -31.02 19.69
C VAL A 398 -20.97 -30.59 18.24
N VAL A 399 -22.24 -30.70 17.80
CA VAL A 399 -22.64 -30.39 16.42
C VAL A 399 -22.53 -28.89 16.15
N THR A 400 -22.95 -28.04 17.09
CA THR A 400 -22.82 -26.59 16.95
C THR A 400 -21.37 -26.11 16.93
N ARG A 401 -20.48 -26.78 17.68
CA ARG A 401 -19.05 -26.46 17.75
C ARG A 401 -18.36 -26.67 16.40
N HIS A 402 -18.56 -27.83 15.78
CA HIS A 402 -18.00 -28.12 14.45
C HIS A 402 -18.58 -27.19 13.37
N GLY A 403 -19.84 -26.78 13.50
CA GLY A 403 -20.45 -25.80 12.60
C GLY A 403 -19.73 -24.46 12.58
N TYR A 404 -19.40 -23.88 13.73
CA TYR A 404 -18.70 -22.60 13.79
C TYR A 404 -17.28 -22.68 13.20
N THR A 405 -16.50 -23.70 13.56
CA THR A 405 -15.15 -23.87 13.02
C THR A 405 -15.18 -24.09 11.51
N LEU A 406 -16.10 -24.90 10.98
CA LEU A 406 -16.19 -25.16 9.55
C LEU A 406 -16.56 -23.91 8.76
N VAL A 407 -17.58 -23.17 9.21
CA VAL A 407 -17.99 -21.91 8.56
C VAL A 407 -16.88 -20.87 8.64
N GLY A 408 -16.27 -20.70 9.82
CA GLY A 408 -15.16 -19.78 10.01
C GLY A 408 -13.94 -20.12 9.15
N ALA A 409 -13.54 -21.39 9.09
CA ALA A 409 -12.45 -21.84 8.23
C ALA A 409 -12.77 -21.66 6.74
N THR A 410 -14.02 -21.90 6.33
CA THR A 410 -14.47 -21.68 4.96
C THR A 410 -14.40 -20.21 4.58
N LEU A 411 -14.87 -19.31 5.46
CA LEU A 411 -14.76 -17.86 5.25
C LEU A 411 -13.30 -17.40 5.23
N TRP A 412 -12.45 -17.96 6.10
CA TRP A 412 -11.03 -17.63 6.14
C TRP A 412 -10.32 -18.01 4.85
N VAL A 413 -10.44 -19.27 4.42
CA VAL A 413 -9.87 -19.76 3.16
C VAL A 413 -10.46 -19.00 1.98
N GLY A 414 -11.78 -18.78 1.97
CA GLY A 414 -12.46 -17.98 0.96
C GLY A 414 -11.90 -16.57 0.84
N ALA A 415 -11.67 -15.88 1.97
CA ALA A 415 -11.09 -14.54 1.99
C ALA A 415 -9.62 -14.52 1.54
N LEU A 416 -8.82 -15.54 1.89
CA LEU A 416 -7.45 -15.66 1.39
C LEU A 416 -7.41 -15.96 -0.12
N CYS A 417 -8.30 -16.81 -0.61
CA CYS A 417 -8.42 -17.10 -2.05
C CYS A 417 -8.93 -15.88 -2.83
N TRP A 418 -9.90 -15.15 -2.27
CA TRP A 418 -10.39 -13.88 -2.83
C TRP A 418 -9.21 -12.94 -3.10
N SER A 419 -8.29 -12.79 -2.14
CA SER A 419 -7.09 -11.95 -2.33
C SER A 419 -6.23 -12.33 -3.53
N LEU A 420 -6.13 -13.62 -3.86
CA LEU A 420 -5.36 -14.12 -5.01
C LEU A 420 -6.04 -13.82 -6.35
N LEU A 421 -7.37 -13.66 -6.36
CA LEU A 421 -8.16 -13.37 -7.57
C LEU A 421 -8.19 -11.89 -7.96
N GLY A 422 -7.38 -11.04 -7.31
CA GLY A 422 -7.09 -9.70 -7.81
C GLY A 422 -8.07 -8.59 -7.41
N PHE A 423 -8.98 -8.84 -6.46
CA PHE A 423 -9.85 -7.79 -5.90
C PHE A 423 -9.10 -6.62 -5.29
#